data_AF-A0A5J4P8X7-F1
#
_entry.id   AF-A0A5J4P8X7-F1
#
_cell.length_a   1.000
_cell.length_b   1.000
_cell.length_c   1.000
_cell.angle_alpha   90.00
_cell.angle_beta   90.00
_cell.angle_gamma   90.00
#
_symmetry.space_group_name_H-M   'P 1'
#
loop_
_entity.id
_entity.type
_entity.pdbx_description
1 polymer ?
#
loop_
_entity_poly.entity_id
_entity_poly.type
_entity_poly.pdbx_seq_one_letter_code
_entity_poly.pdbx_strand_id
1 'polypeptide(L)'
;KDNKAEQESVELTLLKDNKIDFIVLARYMQVITENIITDYPGKIINIHHSFLPAFVGAKPYHAAYERGVKLIGATSHYVTTELDAGPIIEQDIVRISHKDTIEDLIYKGQDLEKIVLSRAVEKHIQRKVLAYKNKTVVFN
;
A
#
# COMPACT_ATOMS: atom_id res chain seq x y z
N LYS A 1 -21.11 -5.68 5.75
CA LYS A 1 -21.04 -4.94 4.46
C LYS A 1 -21.98 -3.73 4.45
N ASP A 2 -23.08 -3.74 5.22
CA ASP A 2 -24.09 -2.66 5.15
C ASP A 2 -23.84 -1.44 6.05
N ASN A 3 -22.80 -1.46 6.89
CA ASN A 3 -22.48 -0.37 7.82
C ASN A 3 -21.22 0.43 7.45
N LYS A 4 -20.67 0.26 6.24
CA LYS A 4 -19.38 0.86 5.86
C LYS A 4 -19.39 2.39 5.96
N ALA A 5 -20.45 3.03 5.46
CA ALA A 5 -20.58 4.49 5.50
C ALA A 5 -20.66 5.01 6.95
N GLU A 6 -21.35 4.30 7.83
CA GLU A 6 -21.42 4.63 9.26
C GLU A 6 -20.05 4.46 9.93
N GLN A 7 -19.35 3.35 9.64
CA GLN A 7 -18.01 3.10 10.15
C GLN A 7 -17.03 4.19 9.72
N GLU A 8 -16.96 4.50 8.42
CA GLU A 8 -16.04 5.52 7.90
C GLU A 8 -16.38 6.92 8.42
N SER A 9 -17.64 7.22 8.71
CA SER A 9 -18.05 8.48 9.36
C SER A 9 -17.48 8.60 10.78
N VAL A 10 -17.52 7.50 11.54
CA VAL A 10 -16.91 7.43 12.89
C VAL A 10 -15.39 7.53 12.80
N GLU A 11 -14.76 6.81 11.86
CA GLU A 11 -13.31 6.90 11.61
C GLU A 11 -12.91 8.33 11.26
N LEU A 12 -13.63 8.99 10.36
CA LEU A 12 -13.35 10.36 9.95
C LEU A 12 -13.49 11.36 11.11
N THR A 13 -14.50 11.18 11.96
CA THR A 13 -14.68 11.99 13.17
C THR A 13 -13.50 11.82 14.12
N LEU A 14 -13.10 10.57 14.38
CA LEU A 14 -11.95 10.25 15.24
C LEU A 14 -10.65 10.88 14.70
N LEU A 15 -10.42 10.81 13.40
CA LEU A 15 -9.24 11.40 12.77
C LEU A 15 -9.24 12.93 12.91
N LYS A 16 -10.39 13.59 12.74
CA LYS A 16 -10.54 15.05 12.89
C LYS A 16 -10.34 15.49 14.34
N ASP A 17 -10.95 14.81 15.30
CA ASP A 17 -10.86 15.13 16.73
C ASP A 17 -9.41 15.03 17.24
N ASN A 18 -8.66 14.05 16.73
CA ASN A 18 -7.24 13.85 17.06
C ASN A 18 -6.29 14.69 16.19
N LYS A 19 -6.81 15.53 15.28
CA LYS A 19 -6.02 16.38 14.37
C LYS A 19 -4.99 15.60 13.56
N ILE A 20 -5.37 14.41 13.09
CA ILE A 20 -4.51 13.59 12.24
C ILE A 20 -4.27 14.30 10.91
N ASP A 21 -3.04 14.30 10.44
CA ASP A 21 -2.63 14.91 9.17
C ASP A 21 -2.11 13.91 8.14
N PHE A 22 -1.89 12.66 8.55
CA PHE A 22 -1.32 11.59 7.75
C PHE A 22 -1.86 10.22 8.19
N ILE A 23 -2.22 9.38 7.22
CA ILE A 23 -2.84 8.06 7.43
C ILE A 23 -1.99 6.99 6.75
N VAL A 24 -1.79 5.86 7.44
CA VAL A 24 -1.09 4.69 6.91
C VAL A 24 -2.03 3.49 6.90
N LEU A 25 -2.31 2.96 5.71
CA LEU A 25 -3.05 1.70 5.54
C LEU A 25 -2.07 0.53 5.64
N ALA A 26 -1.72 0.16 6.88
CA ALA A 26 -0.83 -0.96 7.15
C ALA A 26 -1.56 -2.30 6.96
N ARG A 27 -1.71 -2.74 5.70
CA ARG A 27 -2.49 -3.94 5.32
C ARG A 27 -3.97 -3.86 5.71
N TYR A 28 -4.54 -2.67 5.65
CA TYR A 28 -5.97 -2.46 5.82
C TYR A 28 -6.73 -3.02 4.61
N MET A 29 -7.57 -4.03 4.84
CA MET A 29 -8.17 -4.84 3.77
C MET A 29 -9.51 -4.29 3.25
N GLN A 30 -10.02 -3.17 3.77
CA GLN A 30 -11.20 -2.51 3.23
C GLN A 30 -10.78 -1.41 2.26
N VAL A 31 -11.51 -1.30 1.15
CA VAL A 31 -11.34 -0.18 0.20
C VAL A 31 -11.74 1.11 0.90
N ILE A 32 -10.90 2.14 0.89
CA ILE A 32 -11.25 3.46 1.42
C ILE A 32 -12.17 4.19 0.44
N THR A 33 -13.25 4.80 0.93
CA THR A 33 -14.14 5.60 0.05
C THR A 33 -13.56 6.95 -0.33
N GLU A 34 -14.11 7.52 -1.40
CA GLU A 34 -13.78 8.86 -1.90
C GLU A 34 -13.92 9.96 -0.84
N ASN A 35 -14.83 9.81 0.13
CA ASN A 35 -15.02 10.79 1.20
C ASN A 35 -13.76 10.98 2.05
N ILE A 36 -13.13 9.89 2.49
CA ILE A 36 -11.89 9.97 3.28
C ILE A 36 -10.73 10.45 2.40
N ILE A 37 -10.65 9.99 1.15
CA ILE A 37 -9.58 10.38 0.21
C ILE A 37 -9.62 11.89 -0.07
N THR A 38 -10.81 12.46 -0.20
CA THR A 38 -11.01 13.90 -0.45
C THR A 38 -10.61 14.76 0.75
N ASP A 39 -10.82 14.28 1.98
CA ASP A 39 -10.40 14.99 3.21
C ASP A 39 -8.87 14.88 3.44
N TYR A 40 -8.21 13.86 2.87
CA TYR A 40 -6.77 13.57 3.04
C TYR A 40 -6.03 13.44 1.70
N PRO A 41 -6.08 14.44 0.80
CA PRO A 41 -5.49 14.35 -0.52
C PRO A 41 -3.96 14.26 -0.42
N GLY A 42 -3.37 13.20 -0.98
CA GLY A 42 -1.92 12.97 -0.92
C GLY A 42 -1.38 12.71 0.49
N LYS A 43 -2.25 12.32 1.43
CA LYS A 43 -1.91 12.10 2.85
C LYS A 43 -2.25 10.70 3.36
N ILE A 44 -2.58 9.78 2.45
CA ILE A 44 -2.86 8.39 2.78
C ILE A 44 -1.86 7.52 2.02
N ILE A 45 -1.01 6.78 2.75
CA ILE A 45 -0.09 5.80 2.15
C ILE A 45 -0.67 4.40 2.32
N ASN A 46 -0.64 3.61 1.26
CA ASN A 46 -0.97 2.19 1.28
C ASN A 46 0.26 1.31 1.03
N ILE A 47 0.16 0.03 1.40
CA ILE A 47 1.09 -1.03 0.99
C ILE A 47 0.33 -2.08 0.18
N HIS A 48 0.75 -2.25 -1.08
CA HIS A 48 0.30 -3.33 -1.93
C HIS A 48 1.39 -4.42 -1.99
N HIS A 49 0.99 -5.67 -1.80
CA HIS A 49 1.87 -6.84 -1.63
C HIS A 49 2.40 -7.43 -2.95
N SER A 50 2.29 -6.66 -4.01
CA SER A 50 2.80 -7.01 -5.33
C SER A 50 3.62 -5.87 -5.89
N PHE A 51 4.48 -6.21 -6.84
CA PHE A 51 5.12 -5.25 -7.69
C PHE A 51 4.11 -4.78 -8.73
N LEU A 52 3.46 -3.63 -8.51
CA LEU A 52 2.49 -3.10 -9.46
C LEU A 52 3.21 -2.80 -10.80
N PRO A 53 2.62 -3.18 -11.96
CA PRO A 53 1.23 -3.66 -12.16
C PRO A 53 1.02 -5.19 -12.15
N ALA A 54 1.98 -6.00 -11.70
CA ALA A 54 1.86 -7.45 -11.72
C ALA A 54 0.94 -8.01 -10.60
N PHE A 55 0.22 -9.10 -10.86
CA PHE A 55 -0.60 -9.87 -9.90
C PHE A 55 -1.68 -9.07 -9.15
N VAL A 56 -2.64 -8.52 -9.89
CA VAL A 56 -3.87 -7.92 -9.33
C VAL A 56 -4.84 -9.03 -8.93
N GLY A 57 -5.41 -8.97 -7.72
CA GLY A 57 -6.49 -9.86 -7.27
C GLY A 57 -6.22 -10.59 -5.95
N ALA A 58 -7.06 -11.58 -5.65
CA ALA A 58 -6.97 -12.34 -4.40
C ALA A 58 -5.83 -13.38 -4.42
N LYS A 59 -5.22 -13.64 -3.26
CA LYS A 59 -4.15 -14.64 -3.06
C LYS A 59 -2.93 -14.47 -4.00
N PRO A 60 -2.31 -13.29 -4.01
CA PRO A 60 -1.12 -12.95 -4.84
C PRO A 60 0.00 -14.00 -4.79
N TYR A 61 0.32 -14.51 -3.60
CA TYR A 61 1.41 -15.44 -3.37
C TYR A 61 1.13 -16.83 -3.95
N HIS A 62 -0.14 -17.24 -4.02
CA HIS A 62 -0.51 -18.50 -4.67
C HIS A 62 -0.34 -18.37 -6.18
N ALA A 63 -0.81 -17.27 -6.76
CA ALA A 63 -0.63 -16.99 -8.19
C ALA A 63 0.87 -16.88 -8.56
N ALA A 64 1.68 -16.25 -7.70
CA ALA A 64 3.13 -16.16 -7.88
C ALA A 64 3.80 -17.55 -7.85
N TYR A 65 3.39 -18.41 -6.91
CA TYR A 65 3.86 -19.78 -6.79
C TYR A 65 3.50 -20.62 -8.02
N GLU A 66 2.22 -20.65 -8.40
CA GLU A 66 1.72 -21.38 -9.58
C GLU A 66 2.40 -20.91 -10.87
N ARG A 67 2.64 -19.60 -11.00
CA ARG A 67 3.32 -19.03 -12.16
C ARG A 67 4.82 -19.31 -12.19
N GLY A 68 5.39 -19.74 -11.05
CA GLY A 68 6.81 -20.06 -10.89
C GLY A 68 7.73 -18.84 -10.98
N VAL A 69 7.28 -17.68 -10.48
CA VAL A 69 8.08 -16.44 -10.53
C VAL A 69 9.39 -16.59 -9.75
N LYS A 70 10.36 -15.71 -10.03
CA LYS A 70 11.68 -15.70 -9.36
C LYS A 70 11.87 -14.48 -8.47
N LEU A 71 10.90 -13.57 -8.50
CA LEU A 71 10.85 -12.34 -7.73
C LEU A 71 9.41 -12.13 -7.30
N ILE A 72 9.22 -11.71 -6.06
CA ILE A 72 7.99 -11.07 -5.58
C ILE A 72 8.34 -9.65 -5.18
N GLY A 73 7.37 -8.74 -5.18
CA GLY A 73 7.62 -7.34 -4.85
C GLY A 73 6.52 -6.75 -3.99
N ALA A 74 6.77 -5.55 -3.49
CA ALA A 74 5.78 -4.76 -2.79
C ALA A 74 5.88 -3.30 -3.24
N THR A 75 4.76 -2.58 -3.18
CA THR A 75 4.64 -1.21 -3.65
C THR A 75 3.92 -0.36 -2.62
N SER A 76 4.57 0.70 -2.15
CA SER A 76 3.91 1.76 -1.39
C SER A 76 3.60 2.94 -2.28
N HIS A 77 2.37 3.44 -2.16
CA HIS A 77 1.85 4.51 -3.01
C HIS A 77 0.85 5.36 -2.23
N TYR A 78 0.61 6.58 -2.70
CA TYR A 78 -0.51 7.37 -2.22
C TYR A 78 -1.83 6.76 -2.68
N VAL A 79 -2.85 6.81 -1.82
CA VAL A 79 -4.20 6.34 -2.16
C VAL A 79 -4.90 7.36 -3.04
N THR A 80 -5.59 6.85 -4.06
CA THR A 80 -6.49 7.58 -4.96
C THR A 80 -7.83 6.87 -5.03
N THR A 81 -8.83 7.48 -5.67
CA THR A 81 -10.13 6.84 -5.91
C THR A 81 -10.03 5.61 -6.81
N GLU A 82 -9.03 5.57 -7.69
CA GLU A 82 -8.65 4.36 -8.43
C GLU A 82 -7.84 3.41 -7.53
N LEU A 83 -8.34 2.18 -7.38
CA LEU A 83 -7.78 1.17 -6.48
C LEU A 83 -6.37 0.77 -6.91
N ASP A 84 -5.42 0.82 -5.97
CA ASP A 84 -4.01 0.42 -6.17
C ASP A 84 -3.33 1.10 -7.38
N ALA A 85 -3.77 2.31 -7.76
CA ALA A 85 -3.29 3.00 -8.97
C ALA A 85 -2.65 4.37 -8.72
N GLY A 86 -2.52 4.79 -7.45
CA GLY A 86 -2.02 6.11 -7.12
C GLY A 86 -0.51 6.27 -7.26
N PRO A 87 0.02 7.49 -7.04
CA PRO A 87 1.44 7.79 -7.22
C PRO A 87 2.34 6.92 -6.34
N ILE A 88 3.22 6.15 -6.97
CA ILE A 88 4.18 5.25 -6.30
C ILE A 88 5.24 6.05 -5.57
N ILE A 89 5.57 5.64 -4.34
CA ILE A 89 6.57 6.28 -3.45
C ILE A 89 7.81 5.39 -3.28
N GLU A 90 7.59 4.09 -3.09
CA GLU A 90 8.64 3.10 -2.84
C GLU A 90 8.25 1.76 -3.44
N GLN A 91 9.22 1.07 -4.02
CA GLN A 91 9.06 -0.31 -4.48
C GLN A 91 10.32 -1.08 -4.17
N ASP A 92 10.16 -2.34 -3.80
CA ASP A 92 11.29 -3.25 -3.65
C ASP A 92 10.86 -4.67 -4.03
N ILE A 93 11.84 -5.54 -4.20
CA ILE A 93 11.68 -6.93 -4.58
C ILE A 93 12.49 -7.85 -3.69
N VAL A 94 12.03 -9.09 -3.56
CA VAL A 94 12.81 -10.18 -2.96
C VAL A 94 12.84 -11.37 -3.89
N ARG A 95 14.00 -12.02 -3.96
CA ARG A 95 14.19 -13.22 -4.76
C ARG A 95 13.54 -14.43 -4.10
N ILE A 96 12.85 -15.21 -4.92
CA ILE A 96 12.34 -16.53 -4.56
C ILE A 96 12.92 -17.59 -5.50
N SER A 97 12.83 -18.85 -5.09
CA SER A 97 13.34 -20.01 -5.80
C SER A 97 12.27 -21.10 -5.90
N HIS A 98 12.53 -22.12 -6.71
CA HIS A 98 11.66 -23.29 -6.82
C HIS A 98 11.61 -24.15 -5.54
N LYS A 99 12.45 -23.85 -4.54
CA LYS A 99 12.47 -24.55 -3.25
C LYS A 99 11.55 -23.89 -2.21
N ASP A 100 11.15 -22.65 -2.45
CA ASP A 100 10.32 -21.89 -1.52
C ASP A 100 8.87 -22.39 -1.62
N THR A 101 8.24 -22.67 -0.48
CA THR A 101 6.82 -23.02 -0.39
C THR A 101 5.93 -21.77 -0.48
N ILE A 102 4.61 -21.95 -0.55
CA ILE A 102 3.67 -20.83 -0.50
C ILE A 102 3.82 -20.07 0.83
N GLU A 103 4.03 -20.78 1.93
CA GLU A 103 4.30 -20.20 3.25
C GLU A 103 5.57 -19.35 3.23
N ASP A 104 6.66 -19.84 2.62
CA ASP A 104 7.90 -19.07 2.48
C ASP A 104 7.69 -17.78 1.68
N LEU A 105 6.88 -17.83 0.61
CA LEU A 105 6.52 -16.65 -0.19
C LEU A 105 5.75 -15.63 0.66
N ILE A 106 4.80 -16.08 1.48
CA ILE A 106 4.01 -15.21 2.37
C ILE A 106 4.94 -14.55 3.38
N TYR A 107 5.83 -15.30 4.03
CA TYR A 107 6.76 -14.75 5.03
C TYR A 107 7.71 -13.71 4.41
N LYS A 108 8.36 -14.05 3.29
CA LYS A 108 9.25 -13.11 2.58
C LYS A 108 8.51 -11.87 2.11
N GLY A 109 7.30 -12.04 1.63
CA GLY A 109 6.43 -10.95 1.20
C GLY A 109 6.03 -10.01 2.34
N GLN A 110 5.63 -10.55 3.50
CA GLN A 110 5.31 -9.75 4.68
C GLN A 110 6.51 -8.93 5.19
N ASP A 111 7.72 -9.48 5.16
CA ASP A 111 8.92 -8.73 5.56
C ASP A 111 9.26 -7.63 4.55
N LEU A 112 9.11 -7.90 3.25
CA LEU A 112 9.27 -6.91 2.21
C LEU A 112 8.25 -5.77 2.34
N GLU A 113 6.99 -6.09 2.59
CA GLU A 113 5.90 -5.12 2.79
C GLU A 113 6.21 -4.16 3.94
N LYS A 114 6.72 -4.65 5.08
CA LYS A 114 7.12 -3.81 6.22
C LYS A 114 8.21 -2.82 5.81
N ILE A 115 9.26 -3.30 5.13
CA ILE A 115 10.40 -2.47 4.72
C ILE A 115 9.95 -1.38 3.75
N VAL A 116 9.19 -1.75 2.71
CA VAL A 116 8.70 -0.81 1.69
C VAL A 116 7.78 0.23 2.31
N LEU A 117 6.86 -0.18 3.19
CA LEU A 117 5.96 0.75 3.88
C LEU A 117 6.71 1.70 4.81
N SER A 118 7.64 1.19 5.63
CA SER A 118 8.42 2.01 6.55
C SER A 118 9.26 3.07 5.81
N ARG A 119 9.90 2.70 4.70
CA ARG A 119 10.65 3.66 3.86
C ARG A 119 9.76 4.72 3.24
N ALA A 120 8.57 4.35 2.74
CA ALA A 120 7.62 5.31 2.20
C ALA A 120 7.11 6.29 3.25
N VAL A 121 6.79 5.80 4.46
CA VAL A 121 6.41 6.62 5.60
C VAL A 121 7.55 7.56 6.00
N GLU A 122 8.78 7.05 6.13
CA GLU A 122 9.96 7.86 6.46
C GLU A 122 10.15 9.01 5.47
N LYS A 123 10.12 8.72 4.17
CA LYS A 123 10.24 9.74 3.12
C LYS A 123 9.11 10.77 3.19
N HIS A 124 7.87 10.34 3.46
CA HIS A 124 6.72 11.24 3.61
C HIS A 124 6.90 12.19 4.80
N ILE A 125 7.19 11.67 5.99
CA ILE A 125 7.30 12.49 7.21
C ILE A 125 8.53 13.41 7.18
N GLN A 126 9.59 13.03 6.45
CA GLN A 126 10.76 13.88 6.19
C GLN A 126 10.50 14.92 5.08
N ARG A 127 9.28 14.99 4.52
CA ARG A 127 8.90 15.89 3.41
C ARG A 127 9.77 15.71 2.16
N LYS A 128 10.20 14.48 1.91
CA LYS A 128 11.04 14.09 0.76
C LYS A 128 10.24 13.59 -0.44
N VAL A 129 8.90 13.63 -0.40
CA VAL A 129 8.05 13.13 -1.50
C VAL A 129 7.17 14.25 -2.03
N LEU A 130 7.30 14.56 -3.31
CA LEU A 130 6.40 15.45 -4.03
C LEU A 130 5.57 14.64 -5.03
N ALA A 131 4.26 14.54 -4.81
CA ALA A 131 3.35 13.94 -5.79
C ALA A 131 3.07 14.94 -6.93
N TYR A 132 3.18 14.48 -8.18
CA TYR A 132 2.85 15.27 -9.36
C TYR A 132 2.20 14.37 -10.41
N LYS A 133 0.94 14.68 -10.76
CA LYS A 133 0.07 13.78 -11.55
C LYS A 133 0.06 12.40 -10.90
N ASN A 134 0.20 11.32 -11.68
CA ASN A 134 0.25 9.96 -11.15
C ASN A 134 1.68 9.46 -10.85
N LYS A 135 2.58 10.34 -10.41
CA LYS A 135 3.98 10.03 -10.12
C LYS A 135 4.46 10.77 -8.88
N THR A 136 5.61 10.38 -8.35
CA THR A 136 6.30 11.12 -7.31
C THR A 136 7.71 11.51 -7.74
N VAL A 137 8.19 12.63 -7.20
CA VAL A 137 9.61 12.96 -7.11
C VAL A 137 10.02 12.67 -5.67
N VAL A 138 11.04 11.83 -5.49
CA VAL A 138 11.58 11.48 -4.18
C VAL A 138 12.97 12.09 -4.03
N PHE A 139 13.15 12.96 -3.04
CA PHE A 139 14.41 13.65 -2.76
C PHE A 139 15.29 12.82 -1.81
N ASN A 140 16.60 12.75 -2.08
CA ASN A 140 17.56 12.00 -1.26
C ASN A 140 18.10 12.83 -0.10
#